data_AF-A0A0F9BV24-F1
#
_entry.id   AF-A0A0F9BV24-F1
#
_cell.length_a   1.000
_cell.length_b   1.000
_cell.length_c   1.000
_cell.angle_alpha   90.00
_cell.angle_beta   90.00
_cell.angle_gamma   90.00
#
_symmetry.space_group_name_H-M   'P 1'
#
loop_
_entity.id
_entity.type
_entity.pdbx_description
1 polymer ?
#
loop_
_entity_poly.entity_id
_entity_poly.type
_entity_poly.pdbx_seq_one_letter_code
_entity_poly.pdbx_strand_id
1 'polypeptide(L)'
;MIPYYGDYPEDHAEIRIPFNTFDSNDPSASVTITNLADGDIEVHADGNTTQIATDGASVIINFAGETGSHMILIDSSAHADYTVATEYAVKIVGTTIDGATVNAWIGTFSIERAGGALATA
;
A
#
# COMPACT_ATOMS: atom_id res chain seq x y z
N MET A 1 -5.24 -13.54 3.04
CA MET A 1 -3.87 -13.31 3.55
C MET A 1 -3.42 -11.98 2.98
N ILE A 2 -2.91 -11.07 3.82
CA ILE A 2 -2.36 -9.79 3.35
C ILE A 2 -0.90 -10.04 2.96
N PRO A 3 -0.44 -9.64 1.76
CA PRO A 3 0.95 -9.85 1.34
C PRO A 3 1.96 -9.05 2.17
N TYR A 4 3.17 -9.59 2.34
CA TYR A 4 4.31 -8.90 2.94
C TYR A 4 5.34 -8.58 1.86
N TYR A 5 5.71 -7.30 1.71
CA TYR A 5 6.53 -6.81 0.60
C TYR A 5 8.02 -6.69 0.93
N GLY A 6 8.40 -6.64 2.21
CA GLY A 6 9.80 -6.65 2.60
C GLY A 6 10.08 -5.97 3.93
N ASP A 7 11.33 -6.10 4.34
CA ASP A 7 11.95 -5.32 5.41
C ASP A 7 12.88 -4.30 4.76
N TYR A 8 12.70 -3.03 5.10
CA TYR A 8 13.40 -1.91 4.47
C TYR A 8 14.27 -1.17 5.50
N PRO A 9 15.34 -0.49 5.06
CA PRO A 9 16.04 0.45 5.93
C PRO A 9 15.14 1.63 6.30
N GLU A 10 15.50 2.34 7.37
CA GLU A 10 14.93 3.66 7.66
C GLU A 10 15.11 4.60 6.45
N ASP A 11 14.19 5.54 6.26
CA ASP A 11 14.21 6.52 5.18
C ASP A 11 14.25 5.92 3.76
N HIS A 12 13.57 4.80 3.53
CA HIS A 12 13.48 4.19 2.21
C HIS A 12 12.43 4.87 1.32
N ALA A 13 12.85 5.31 0.13
CA ALA A 13 12.04 6.16 -0.75
C ALA A 13 11.03 5.43 -1.65
N GLU A 14 11.16 4.12 -1.88
CA GLU A 14 10.28 3.40 -2.82
C GLU A 14 9.91 1.98 -2.36
N ILE A 15 8.97 1.88 -1.43
CA ILE A 15 8.32 0.61 -1.08
C ILE A 15 7.16 0.38 -2.07
N ARG A 16 7.20 -0.74 -2.82
CA ARG A 16 6.26 -1.01 -3.93
C ARG A 16 5.22 -2.05 -3.53
N ILE A 17 3.94 -1.70 -3.63
CA ILE A 17 2.82 -2.56 -3.21
C ILE A 17 1.87 -2.84 -4.39
N PRO A 18 2.08 -3.99 -5.05
CA PRO A 18 1.16 -4.74 -5.89
C PRO A 18 -0.32 -4.79 -5.57
N PHE A 19 -1.27 -4.34 -6.39
CA PHE A 19 -2.64 -4.90 -6.27
C PHE A 19 -3.43 -4.89 -7.57
N ASN A 20 -4.34 -5.85 -7.69
CA ASN A 20 -5.20 -6.00 -8.86
C ASN A 20 -6.68 -5.87 -8.49
N THR A 21 -7.49 -5.43 -9.44
CA THR A 21 -8.95 -5.33 -9.31
C THR A 21 -9.66 -6.04 -10.45
N PHE A 22 -10.74 -6.74 -10.10
CA PHE A 22 -11.49 -7.59 -11.01
C PHE A 22 -12.96 -7.24 -10.97
N ASP A 23 -13.64 -7.51 -12.07
CA ASP A 23 -15.07 -7.40 -12.21
C ASP A 23 -15.78 -8.39 -11.27
N SER A 24 -16.85 -7.93 -10.60
CA SER A 24 -17.55 -8.74 -9.61
C SER A 24 -18.50 -9.77 -10.24
N ASN A 25 -18.91 -9.56 -11.49
CA ASN A 25 -19.73 -10.47 -12.29
C ASN A 25 -18.89 -11.44 -13.13
N ASP A 26 -17.67 -11.05 -13.52
CA ASP A 26 -16.67 -11.90 -14.16
C ASP A 26 -15.28 -11.72 -13.50
N PRO A 27 -14.95 -12.54 -12.48
CA PRO A 27 -13.66 -12.44 -11.79
C PRO A 27 -12.42 -12.75 -12.66
N SER A 28 -12.61 -13.17 -13.92
CA SER A 28 -11.52 -13.31 -14.89
C SER A 28 -11.24 -12.03 -15.68
N ALA A 29 -12.12 -11.03 -15.60
CA ALA A 29 -11.96 -9.73 -16.22
C ALA A 29 -11.37 -8.71 -15.22
N SER A 30 -10.31 -8.02 -15.63
CA SER A 30 -9.75 -6.90 -14.87
C SER A 30 -10.61 -5.65 -15.05
N VAL A 31 -10.74 -4.84 -14.00
CA VAL A 31 -11.48 -3.57 -14.03
C VAL A 31 -10.60 -2.44 -13.53
N THR A 32 -10.71 -1.25 -14.12
CA THR A 32 -9.99 -0.06 -13.63
C THR A 32 -10.65 0.43 -12.33
N ILE A 33 -9.88 0.53 -11.26
CA ILE A 33 -10.30 1.25 -10.05
C ILE A 33 -10.44 2.75 -10.33
N THR A 34 -11.46 3.38 -9.75
CA THR A 34 -11.78 4.80 -9.92
C THR A 34 -11.92 5.47 -8.56
N ASN A 35 -11.77 6.80 -8.50
CA ASN A 35 -11.77 7.57 -7.24
C ASN A 35 -10.76 7.03 -6.21
N LEU A 36 -9.60 6.55 -6.68
CA LEU A 36 -8.43 6.30 -5.85
C LEU A 36 -7.44 7.42 -6.09
N ALA A 37 -7.13 8.18 -5.05
CA ALA A 37 -6.09 9.19 -5.02
C ALA A 37 -5.09 8.88 -3.88
N ASP A 38 -3.98 9.61 -3.87
CA ASP A 38 -2.93 9.44 -2.86
C ASP A 38 -3.51 9.58 -1.43
N GLY A 39 -4.42 10.56 -1.22
CA GLY A 39 -5.10 10.81 0.05
C GLY A 39 -6.00 9.69 0.58
N ASP A 40 -6.30 8.69 -0.25
CA ASP A 40 -7.16 7.55 0.12
C ASP A 40 -6.34 6.33 0.60
N ILE A 41 -5.02 6.49 0.67
CA ILE A 41 -4.06 5.48 1.15
C ILE A 41 -3.83 5.72 2.64
N GLU A 42 -4.14 4.71 3.45
CA GLU A 42 -3.84 4.75 4.89
C GLU A 42 -2.75 3.74 5.23
N VAL A 43 -1.75 4.21 5.99
CA VAL A 43 -0.68 3.36 6.54
C VAL A 43 -0.79 3.33 8.06
N HIS A 44 -0.73 2.14 8.64
CA HIS A 44 -0.92 1.91 10.07
C HIS A 44 0.27 1.15 10.67
N ALA A 45 0.86 1.69 11.72
CA ALA A 45 1.97 1.07 12.45
C ALA A 45 1.46 0.12 13.56
N ASP A 46 1.99 -1.10 13.65
CA ASP A 46 1.75 -2.10 14.70
C ASP A 46 0.26 -2.30 15.09
N GLY A 47 -0.63 -2.19 14.11
CA GLY A 47 -2.08 -2.31 14.34
C GLY A 47 -2.74 -1.11 15.03
N ASN A 48 -2.05 0.03 15.12
CA ASN A 48 -2.61 1.29 15.58
C ASN A 48 -3.74 1.74 14.62
N THR A 49 -4.84 2.22 15.20
CA THR A 49 -5.99 2.71 14.42
C THR A 49 -5.76 4.09 13.80
N THR A 50 -4.75 4.81 14.26
CA THR A 50 -4.35 6.10 13.71
C THR A 50 -3.51 5.84 12.47
N GLN A 51 -3.89 6.45 11.36
CA GLN A 51 -3.06 6.44 10.15
C GLN A 51 -1.86 7.36 10.34
N ILE A 52 -0.74 6.99 9.72
CA ILE A 52 0.36 7.91 9.45
C ILE A 52 -0.16 8.96 8.46
N ALA A 53 0.35 10.18 8.55
CA ALA A 53 0.03 11.21 7.56
C ALA A 53 0.34 10.68 6.16
N THR A 54 -0.47 11.04 5.17
CA THR A 54 -0.36 10.53 3.80
C THR A 54 0.85 11.07 3.03
N ASP A 55 1.76 11.76 3.71
CA ASP A 55 3.02 12.24 3.16
C ASP A 55 3.86 11.04 2.70
N GLY A 56 4.27 11.04 1.44
CA GLY A 56 5.08 9.96 0.85
C GLY A 56 4.28 8.79 0.26
N ALA A 57 2.95 8.78 0.36
CA ALA A 57 2.13 7.79 -0.34
C ALA A 57 1.76 8.29 -1.75
N SER A 58 1.90 7.44 -2.77
CA SER A 58 1.39 7.72 -4.12
C SER A 58 0.83 6.49 -4.81
N VAL A 59 -0.09 6.70 -5.75
CA VAL A 59 -0.71 5.63 -6.53
C VAL A 59 -0.46 5.73 -8.03
N ILE A 60 -0.23 4.58 -8.67
CA ILE A 60 -0.23 4.41 -10.12
C ILE A 60 -1.41 3.52 -10.51
N ILE A 61 -2.36 4.11 -11.23
CA ILE A 61 -3.54 3.40 -11.76
C ILE A 61 -3.21 2.81 -13.13
N ASN A 62 -3.55 1.53 -13.35
CA ASN A 62 -3.26 0.80 -14.57
C ASN A 62 -1.76 0.87 -14.92
N PHE A 63 -0.93 0.29 -14.05
CA PHE A 63 0.51 0.23 -14.23
C PHE A 63 0.84 -0.31 -15.63
N ALA A 64 1.74 0.38 -16.33
CA ALA A 64 2.08 0.13 -17.74
C ALA A 64 0.89 0.24 -18.74
N GLY A 65 -0.22 0.86 -18.35
CA GLY A 65 -1.45 0.97 -19.14
C GLY A 65 -2.38 -0.25 -19.03
N GLU A 66 -2.03 -1.24 -18.21
CA GLU A 66 -2.78 -2.49 -18.09
C GLU A 66 -3.97 -2.33 -17.15
N THR A 67 -5.17 -2.59 -17.66
CA THR A 67 -6.41 -2.42 -16.89
C THR A 67 -6.42 -3.33 -15.66
N GLY A 68 -6.74 -2.75 -14.50
CA GLY A 68 -6.91 -3.46 -13.23
C GLY A 68 -5.61 -3.95 -12.59
N SER A 69 -4.45 -3.50 -13.08
CA SER A 69 -3.16 -3.68 -12.40
C SER A 69 -2.71 -2.35 -11.81
N HIS A 70 -2.56 -2.26 -10.50
CA HIS A 70 -2.28 -1.01 -9.80
C HIS A 70 -1.04 -1.14 -8.92
N MET A 71 -0.45 -0.01 -8.55
CA MET A 71 0.70 -0.01 -7.65
C MET A 71 0.62 1.18 -6.69
N ILE A 72 0.86 0.91 -5.42
CA ILE A 72 1.13 1.94 -4.41
C ILE A 72 2.64 2.04 -4.21
N LEU A 73 3.12 3.27 -4.06
CA LEU A 73 4.48 3.59 -3.65
C LEU A 73 4.42 4.29 -2.29
N ILE A 74 5.23 3.83 -1.33
CA ILE A 74 5.41 4.49 -0.04
C ILE A 74 6.87 4.94 0.07
N ASP A 75 7.05 6.24 0.32
CA ASP A 75 8.29 6.86 0.76
C ASP A 75 8.28 6.99 2.28
N SER A 76 9.00 6.10 2.95
CA SER A 76 9.12 6.09 4.41
C SER A 76 10.00 7.21 4.97
N SER A 77 10.75 7.93 4.13
CA SER A 77 11.51 9.12 4.55
C SER A 77 10.66 10.38 4.67
N ALA A 78 9.43 10.33 4.16
CA ALA A 78 8.56 11.51 4.06
C ALA A 78 7.92 11.92 5.40
N HIS A 79 7.89 11.03 6.40
CA HIS A 79 7.23 11.30 7.67
C HIS A 79 7.96 10.65 8.87
N ALA A 80 8.04 11.38 9.99
CA ALA A 80 8.79 10.93 11.19
C ALA A 80 8.14 9.75 11.95
N ASP A 81 6.88 9.43 11.66
CA ASP A 81 6.18 8.28 12.27
C ASP A 81 6.60 6.95 11.62
N TYR A 82 7.37 6.97 10.54
CA TYR A 82 8.06 5.80 10.02
C TYR A 82 9.32 5.53 10.84
N THR A 83 9.17 4.72 11.89
CA THR A 83 10.24 4.30 12.78
C THR A 83 10.75 2.88 12.51
N VAL A 84 12.01 2.64 12.84
CA VAL A 84 12.63 1.31 12.87
C VAL A 84 11.92 0.34 13.82
N ALA A 85 12.19 -0.95 13.68
CA ALA A 85 11.64 -2.03 14.50
C ALA A 85 10.10 -2.11 14.50
N THR A 86 9.45 -1.63 13.45
CA THR A 86 7.99 -1.45 13.37
C THR A 86 7.42 -2.15 12.14
N GLU A 87 6.23 -2.76 12.26
CA GLU A 87 5.48 -3.33 11.14
C GLU A 87 4.38 -2.37 10.67
N TYR A 88 4.23 -2.21 9.36
CA TYR A 88 3.27 -1.31 8.75
C TYR A 88 2.27 -2.09 7.90
N ALA A 89 0.99 -1.74 8.01
CA ALA A 89 -0.08 -2.25 7.17
C ALA A 89 -0.66 -1.13 6.31
N VAL A 90 -0.91 -1.41 5.04
CA VAL A 90 -1.38 -0.44 4.04
C VAL A 90 -2.76 -0.83 3.53
N LYS A 91 -3.67 0.14 3.48
CA LYS A 91 -5.02 -0.03 2.95
C LYS A 91 -5.43 1.13 2.04
N ILE A 92 -6.42 0.86 1.20
CA ILE A 92 -7.15 1.85 0.41
C ILE A 92 -8.56 2.01 0.98
N VAL A 93 -9.09 3.23 0.94
CA VAL A 93 -10.39 3.59 1.54
C VAL A 93 -11.25 4.39 0.56
N GLY A 94 -12.56 4.12 0.55
CA GLY A 94 -13.54 4.95 -0.16
C GLY A 94 -13.46 4.91 -1.69
N THR A 95 -12.62 4.03 -2.25
CA THR A 95 -12.41 3.92 -3.69
C THR A 95 -13.53 3.13 -4.37
N THR A 96 -13.65 3.24 -5.70
CA THR A 96 -14.72 2.60 -6.48
C THR A 96 -14.16 1.53 -7.41
N ILE A 97 -14.62 0.30 -7.24
CA ILE A 97 -14.32 -0.86 -8.10
C ILE A 97 -15.65 -1.42 -8.59
N ASP A 98 -15.80 -1.57 -9.91
CA ASP A 98 -17.01 -2.15 -10.52
C ASP A 98 -18.32 -1.50 -10.01
N GLY A 99 -18.32 -0.17 -9.92
CA GLY A 99 -19.46 0.63 -9.45
C GLY A 99 -19.75 0.56 -7.94
N ALA A 100 -18.98 -0.20 -7.17
CA ALA A 100 -19.12 -0.33 -5.72
C ALA A 100 -18.00 0.37 -4.95
N THR A 101 -18.32 0.96 -3.80
CA THR A 101 -17.32 1.52 -2.87
C THR A 101 -16.62 0.40 -2.10
N VAL A 102 -15.29 0.41 -2.11
CA VAL A 102 -14.44 -0.64 -1.51
C VAL A 102 -13.45 -0.03 -0.51
N ASN A 103 -13.22 -0.75 0.58
CA ASN A 103 -12.08 -0.55 1.48
C ASN A 103 -11.31 -1.86 1.54
N ALA A 104 -9.99 -1.84 1.40
CA ALA A 104 -9.20 -3.07 1.34
C ALA A 104 -7.80 -2.89 1.91
N TRP A 105 -7.33 -3.89 2.67
CA TRP A 105 -5.92 -4.05 3.00
C TRP A 105 -5.20 -4.62 1.78
N ILE A 106 -4.10 -3.99 1.38
CA ILE A 106 -3.37 -4.35 0.16
C ILE A 106 -1.96 -4.87 0.43
N GLY A 107 -1.39 -4.58 1.61
CA GLY A 107 -0.02 -4.98 1.88
C GLY A 107 0.46 -4.69 3.29
N THR A 108 1.62 -5.28 3.60
CA THR A 108 2.40 -5.02 4.80
C THR A 108 3.88 -4.91 4.44
N PHE A 109 4.63 -4.15 5.23
CA PHE A 109 6.09 -4.06 5.17
C PHE A 109 6.63 -3.76 6.57
N SER A 110 7.93 -3.84 6.77
CA SER A 110 8.57 -3.37 8.00
C SER A 110 9.74 -2.45 7.70
N ILE A 111 10.11 -1.66 8.71
CA ILE A 111 11.37 -0.92 8.74
C ILE A 111 12.22 -1.56 9.83
N GLU A 112 13.38 -2.08 9.44
CA GLU A 112 14.35 -2.76 10.30
C GLU A 112 13.71 -3.64 11.39
N ARG A 113 12.92 -4.64 10.98
CA ARG A 113 12.07 -5.42 11.89
C ARG A 113 12.82 -5.91 13.13
N ALA A 114 12.19 -5.80 14.30
CA ALA A 114 12.76 -6.30 15.56
C ALA A 114 13.09 -7.80 15.47
N GLY A 115 14.39 -8.14 15.48
CA GLY A 115 14.86 -9.52 15.34
C GLY A 115 14.81 -10.09 13.92
N GLY A 116 14.53 -9.26 12.91
CA GLY A 116 14.73 -9.55 11.49
C GLY A 116 16.21 -9.51 11.11
N ALA A 117 16.57 -10.17 10.02
CA ALA A 117 17.87 -9.92 9.40
C ALA A 117 17.86 -8.50 8.85
N LEU A 118 18.81 -7.65 9.26
CA LEU A 118 18.94 -6.28 8.77
C LEU A 118 18.95 -6.26 7.23
N ALA A 119 18.09 -5.45 6.62
CA ALA A 119 18.18 -5.17 5.20
C ALA A 119 19.53 -4.48 4.93
N THR A 120 20.44 -5.16 4.22
CA THR A 120 21.69 -4.55 3.80
C THR A 120 21.40 -3.55 2.67
N ALA A 121 21.85 -2.32 2.88
CA ALA A 121 21.75 -1.19 1.94
C ALA A 121 22.27 -1.50 0.52
#